data_AF-A0A6H5G0V9-F1
#
_entry.id   AF-A0A6H5G0V9-F1
#
_cell.length_a   1.000
_cell.length_b   1.000
_cell.length_c   1.000
_cell.angle_alpha   90.00
_cell.angle_beta   90.00
_cell.angle_gamma   90.00
#
_symmetry.space_group_name_H-M   'P 1'
#
loop_
_entity.id
_entity.type
_entity.pdbx_description
1 polymer ?
#
loop_
_entity_poly.entity_id
_entity_poly.type
_entity_poly.pdbx_seq_one_letter_code
_entity_poly.pdbx_strand_id
1 'polypeptide(L)'
;MFVSVFICLTAWEALNSGKSALDALEIGCSTCEDEQCDGTVGYGGSPDENGETTLDALVINGDTMEMGSVAGLRRIKNAASVARKVMEHTGHSILAGDLATAFAKQMGFREESLSTNHSTEMWQKWKESQCQPNFWKSCTPDPNKSCGPYTPLTVPQHAAPMLPRNFGRFNHDTISMIIVDSNGSVVAGTSSNGAKFKIPGRIGDAPLPGAGAYADTTVGAAVATGDGDVMMRFLPSSTIVEMMRNGAHPQEAVNKLIKRISKYYPSFSGALIAATKDGEYGAACHGISTFPFSVAYKGSVQVLTVKCI
;
A
#
# COMPACT_ATOMS: atom_id res chain seq x y z
N MET A 1 -5.00 1.62 -5.02
CA MET A 1 -6.42 1.19 -5.15
C MET A 1 -6.53 0.16 -6.25
N PHE A 2 -7.02 -1.02 -5.90
CA PHE A 2 -7.16 -2.16 -6.79
C PHE A 2 -8.53 -2.13 -7.49
N VAL A 3 -8.61 -2.70 -8.69
CA VAL A 3 -9.79 -2.64 -9.58
C VAL A 3 -10.86 -3.67 -9.22
N SER A 4 -11.11 -3.85 -7.93
CA SER A 4 -12.20 -4.71 -7.51
C SER A 4 -13.42 -3.86 -7.24
N VAL A 5 -14.37 -3.89 -8.18
CA VAL A 5 -15.73 -3.38 -7.99
C VAL A 5 -16.32 -3.97 -6.71
N PHE A 6 -16.04 -5.26 -6.46
CA PHE A 6 -16.51 -5.99 -5.29
C PHE A 6 -16.03 -5.36 -3.98
N ILE A 7 -14.73 -5.08 -3.83
CA ILE A 7 -14.20 -4.46 -2.59
C ILE A 7 -14.82 -3.09 -2.31
N CYS A 8 -14.94 -2.28 -3.35
CA CYS A 8 -15.56 -0.97 -3.25
C CYS A 8 -17.05 -1.08 -2.88
N LEU A 9 -17.74 -2.09 -3.44
CA LEU A 9 -19.12 -2.40 -3.11
C LEU A 9 -19.28 -2.85 -1.66
N THR A 10 -18.44 -3.76 -1.16
CA THR A 10 -18.52 -4.27 0.22
C THR A 10 -18.34 -3.14 1.24
N ALA A 11 -17.38 -2.23 1.01
CA ALA A 11 -17.21 -1.05 1.86
C ALA A 11 -18.43 -0.11 1.78
N TRP A 12 -19.00 0.08 0.59
CA TRP A 12 -20.21 0.89 0.39
C TRP A 12 -21.45 0.30 1.07
N GLU A 13 -21.63 -1.02 1.00
CA GLU A 13 -22.71 -1.75 1.68
C GLU A 13 -22.58 -1.63 3.19
N ALA A 14 -21.35 -1.71 3.73
CA ALA A 14 -21.09 -1.49 5.15
C ALA A 14 -21.58 -0.11 5.60
N LEU A 15 -21.25 0.96 4.86
CA LEU A 15 -21.74 2.31 5.15
C LEU A 15 -23.27 2.40 5.12
N ASN A 16 -23.91 1.85 4.08
CA ASN A 16 -25.37 1.89 3.95
C ASN A 16 -26.09 1.07 5.02
N SER A 17 -25.42 0.06 5.59
CA SER A 17 -25.93 -0.72 6.72
C SER A 17 -25.83 0.01 8.07
N GLY A 18 -25.35 1.26 8.08
CA GLY A 18 -25.21 2.09 9.28
C GLY A 18 -23.92 1.86 10.06
N LYS A 19 -22.91 1.19 9.48
CA LYS A 19 -21.59 1.08 10.09
C LYS A 19 -20.81 2.38 9.96
N SER A 20 -19.83 2.59 10.85
CA SER A 20 -18.99 3.78 10.81
C SER A 20 -18.08 3.81 9.58
N ALA A 21 -17.53 4.98 9.25
CA ALA A 21 -16.53 5.14 8.19
C ALA A 21 -15.32 4.20 8.40
N LEU A 22 -14.85 4.07 9.65
CA LEU A 22 -13.74 3.20 10.01
C LEU A 22 -14.08 1.71 9.85
N ASP A 23 -15.30 1.28 10.19
CA ASP A 23 -15.75 -0.09 9.97
C ASP A 23 -15.79 -0.42 8.47
N ALA A 24 -16.30 0.50 7.65
CA ALA A 24 -16.36 0.31 6.20
C ALA A 24 -14.95 0.22 5.58
N LEU A 25 -14.01 1.03 6.06
CA LEU A 25 -12.61 0.98 5.64
C LEU A 25 -11.96 -0.35 6.00
N GLU A 26 -12.12 -0.82 7.25
CA GLU A 26 -11.60 -2.12 7.69
C GLU A 26 -12.18 -3.25 6.84
N ILE A 27 -13.51 -3.29 6.66
CA ILE A 27 -14.17 -4.32 5.86
C ILE A 27 -13.64 -4.34 4.43
N GLY A 28 -13.51 -3.18 3.79
CA GLY A 28 -12.98 -3.08 2.43
C GLY A 28 -11.54 -3.57 2.32
N CYS A 29 -10.66 -3.17 3.24
CA CYS A 29 -9.27 -3.62 3.23
C CYS A 29 -9.15 -5.12 3.53
N SER A 30 -9.84 -5.62 4.54
CA SER A 30 -9.81 -7.04 4.93
C SER A 30 -10.41 -7.94 3.85
N THR A 31 -11.44 -7.47 3.13
CA THR A 31 -11.98 -8.20 1.96
C THR A 31 -10.91 -8.38 0.88
N CYS A 32 -10.06 -7.37 0.66
CA CYS A 32 -8.93 -7.51 -0.27
C CYS A 32 -7.90 -8.52 0.21
N GLU A 33 -7.59 -8.50 1.50
CA GLU A 33 -6.63 -9.43 2.12
C GLU A 33 -7.12 -10.89 2.04
N ASP A 34 -8.42 -11.11 2.20
CA ASP A 34 -9.05 -12.43 2.16
C ASP A 34 -9.19 -12.97 0.72
N GLU A 35 -9.63 -12.13 -0.22
CA GLU A 35 -9.81 -12.46 -1.66
C GLU A 35 -8.50 -12.38 -2.46
N GLN A 36 -7.40 -12.04 -1.80
CA GLN A 36 -6.06 -11.93 -2.35
C GLN A 36 -5.87 -10.91 -3.50
N CYS A 37 -6.88 -10.13 -3.89
CA CYS A 37 -6.82 -9.06 -4.91
C CYS A 37 -5.91 -9.36 -6.11
N ASP A 38 -6.28 -10.33 -6.94
CA ASP A 38 -5.47 -10.86 -8.07
C ASP A 38 -4.08 -11.39 -7.65
N GLY A 39 -3.93 -11.87 -6.41
CA GLY A 39 -2.71 -12.43 -5.84
C GLY A 39 -1.71 -11.40 -5.31
N THR A 40 -2.13 -10.16 -5.08
CA THR A 40 -1.21 -9.03 -4.81
C THR A 40 -1.33 -8.42 -3.41
N VAL A 41 -2.42 -8.71 -2.67
CA VAL A 41 -2.64 -8.22 -1.29
C VAL A 41 -3.11 -9.38 -0.41
N GLY A 42 -2.61 -9.51 0.82
CA GLY A 42 -3.01 -10.57 1.75
C GLY A 42 -2.09 -11.79 1.70
N TYR A 43 -2.56 -12.94 2.18
CA TYR A 43 -1.73 -14.15 2.17
C TYR A 43 -1.41 -14.60 0.74
N GLY A 44 -0.32 -15.33 0.52
CA GLY A 44 0.06 -15.93 -0.76
C GLY A 44 0.62 -14.96 -1.81
N GLY A 45 0.62 -13.66 -1.54
CA GLY A 45 1.22 -12.64 -2.41
C GLY A 45 2.68 -12.35 -2.08
N SER A 46 3.46 -11.97 -3.11
CA SER A 46 4.77 -11.30 -3.05
C SER A 46 5.66 -11.66 -1.85
N PRO A 47 6.16 -12.91 -1.75
CA PRO A 47 7.08 -13.31 -0.70
C PRO A 47 8.40 -12.54 -0.80
N ASP A 48 9.12 -12.41 0.32
CA ASP A 48 10.48 -11.88 0.37
C ASP A 48 11.50 -12.86 -0.22
N GLU A 49 12.78 -12.48 -0.23
CA GLU A 49 13.85 -13.32 -0.78
C GLU A 49 14.08 -14.63 0.00
N ASN A 50 13.57 -14.74 1.23
CA ASN A 50 13.56 -15.96 2.04
C ASN A 50 12.29 -16.80 1.82
N GLY A 51 11.36 -16.36 0.96
CA GLY A 51 10.13 -17.08 0.64
C GLY A 51 8.98 -16.79 1.62
N GLU A 52 9.10 -15.77 2.47
CA GLU A 52 8.08 -15.43 3.45
C GLU A 52 7.23 -14.23 3.01
N THR A 53 5.92 -14.39 3.05
CA THR A 53 4.98 -13.29 2.88
C THR A 53 4.83 -12.52 4.18
N THR A 54 4.95 -11.19 4.11
CA THR A 54 4.70 -10.26 5.22
C THR A 54 3.78 -9.14 4.76
N LEU A 55 2.94 -8.64 5.67
CA LEU A 55 1.92 -7.63 5.35
C LEU A 55 2.20 -6.30 6.03
N ASP A 56 1.92 -5.23 5.31
CA ASP A 56 1.97 -3.85 5.77
C ASP A 56 0.55 -3.27 5.72
N ALA A 57 0.08 -2.63 6.79
CA ALA A 57 -1.23 -1.98 6.80
C ALA A 57 -1.26 -0.71 7.65
N LEU A 58 -2.17 0.20 7.30
CA LEU A 58 -2.42 1.47 7.98
C LEU A 58 -3.91 1.77 7.94
N VAL A 59 -4.44 2.25 9.06
CA VAL A 59 -5.73 2.94 9.14
C VAL A 59 -5.52 4.30 9.82
N ILE A 60 -6.16 5.34 9.29
CA ILE A 60 -6.14 6.69 9.86
C ILE A 60 -7.56 7.26 9.91
N ASN A 61 -7.94 7.77 11.08
CA ASN A 61 -9.19 8.47 11.31
C ASN A 61 -8.98 9.98 11.20
N GLY A 62 -9.56 10.63 10.18
CA GLY A 62 -9.43 12.07 9.96
C GLY A 62 -10.19 12.94 10.96
N ASP A 63 -11.09 12.39 11.77
CA ASP A 63 -11.81 13.13 12.81
C ASP A 63 -10.95 13.33 14.06
N THR A 64 -10.19 12.29 14.44
CA THR A 64 -9.41 12.26 15.69
C THR A 64 -7.91 12.40 15.46
N MET A 65 -7.46 12.28 14.20
CA MET A 65 -6.06 12.12 13.81
C MET A 65 -5.39 10.86 14.41
N GLU A 66 -6.18 9.96 15.01
CA GLU A 66 -5.67 8.68 15.47
C GLU A 66 -5.36 7.78 14.28
N MET A 67 -4.30 7.00 14.43
CA MET A 67 -3.86 6.07 13.42
C MET A 67 -3.28 4.82 14.07
N GLY A 68 -3.43 3.70 13.38
CA GLY A 68 -2.81 2.45 13.76
C GLY A 68 -2.24 1.77 12.54
N SER A 69 -1.10 1.13 12.73
CA SER A 69 -0.33 0.51 11.65
C SER A 69 0.43 -0.71 12.14
N VAL A 70 0.59 -1.64 11.20
CA VAL A 70 1.48 -2.77 11.32
C VAL A 70 2.40 -2.83 10.12
N ALA A 71 3.69 -3.06 10.36
CA ALA A 71 4.71 -3.13 9.33
C ALA A 71 5.48 -4.45 9.39
N GLY A 72 5.65 -5.13 8.26
CA GLY A 72 6.23 -6.46 8.20
C GLY A 72 5.51 -7.46 9.09
N LEU A 73 4.18 -7.35 9.20
CA LEU A 73 3.35 -8.26 10.00
C LEU A 73 3.49 -9.68 9.47
N ARG A 74 3.80 -10.60 10.38
CA ARG A 74 4.07 -12.00 10.05
C ARG A 74 2.93 -12.87 10.55
N ARG A 75 2.56 -13.87 9.76
CA ARG A 75 1.68 -14.98 10.16
C ARG A 75 0.30 -14.57 10.69
N ILE A 76 -0.24 -13.44 10.26
CA ILE A 76 -1.59 -12.97 10.56
C ILE A 76 -2.18 -12.44 9.26
N LYS A 77 -3.35 -12.95 8.84
CA LYS A 77 -3.96 -12.62 7.54
C LYS A 77 -4.59 -11.23 7.50
N ASN A 78 -5.24 -10.82 8.60
CA ASN A 78 -6.06 -9.60 8.63
C ASN A 78 -5.24 -8.39 9.10
N ALA A 79 -4.30 -7.91 8.27
CA ALA A 79 -3.38 -6.85 8.66
C ALA A 79 -4.09 -5.51 8.93
N ALA A 80 -5.10 -5.14 8.12
CA ALA A 80 -5.90 -3.94 8.34
C ALA A 80 -6.64 -3.96 9.69
N SER A 81 -7.22 -5.11 10.05
CA SER A 81 -7.86 -5.30 11.35
C SER A 81 -6.87 -5.21 12.51
N VAL A 82 -5.65 -5.75 12.38
CA VAL A 82 -4.61 -5.60 13.40
C VAL A 82 -4.17 -4.13 13.51
N ALA A 83 -4.00 -3.43 12.39
CA ALA A 83 -3.69 -2.00 12.39
C ALA A 83 -4.77 -1.20 13.15
N ARG A 84 -6.05 -1.51 12.94
CA ARG A 84 -7.15 -0.92 13.73
C ARG A 84 -7.02 -1.23 15.22
N LYS A 85 -6.65 -2.46 15.59
CA LYS A 85 -6.41 -2.80 17.00
C LYS A 85 -5.22 -2.07 17.62
N VAL A 86 -4.17 -1.78 16.85
CA VAL A 86 -3.09 -0.90 17.30
C VAL A 86 -3.63 0.49 17.66
N MET A 87 -4.47 1.06 16.80
CA MET A 87 -5.11 2.36 17.01
C MET A 87 -6.00 2.38 18.26
N GLU A 88 -6.87 1.37 18.43
CA GLU A 88 -7.91 1.37 19.46
C GLU A 88 -7.43 0.91 20.84
N HIS A 89 -6.34 0.14 20.92
CA HIS A 89 -5.94 -0.55 22.15
C HIS A 89 -4.50 -0.30 22.59
N THR A 90 -3.82 0.68 21.99
CA THR A 90 -2.47 1.07 22.41
C THR A 90 -2.30 2.59 22.41
N GLY A 91 -1.34 3.09 23.20
CA GLY A 91 -0.87 4.48 23.06
C GLY A 91 0.18 4.66 21.95
N HIS A 92 0.34 3.68 21.07
CA HIS A 92 1.32 3.65 19.99
C HIS A 92 0.61 3.64 18.64
N SER A 93 1.29 4.11 17.59
CA SER A 93 0.70 4.18 16.25
C SER A 93 1.18 3.08 15.31
N ILE A 94 2.36 2.49 15.55
CA ILE A 94 2.97 1.52 14.63
C ILE A 94 3.61 0.39 15.44
N LEU A 95 3.28 -0.86 15.12
CA LEU A 95 3.99 -2.06 15.59
C LEU A 95 4.60 -2.80 14.39
N ALA A 96 5.67 -3.57 14.60
CA ALA A 96 6.34 -4.25 13.49
C ALA A 96 6.77 -5.69 13.78
N GLY A 97 6.90 -6.48 12.71
CA GLY A 97 7.49 -7.81 12.72
C GLY A 97 6.76 -8.81 13.60
N ASP A 98 7.51 -9.73 14.20
CA ASP A 98 6.98 -10.77 15.09
C ASP A 98 6.37 -10.19 16.38
N LEU A 99 6.78 -8.98 16.80
CA LEU A 99 6.20 -8.32 17.97
C LEU A 99 4.79 -7.78 17.67
N ALA A 100 4.54 -7.34 16.43
CA ALA A 100 3.17 -7.05 15.98
C ALA A 100 2.31 -8.32 15.94
N THR A 101 2.87 -9.46 15.54
CA THR A 101 2.19 -10.78 15.61
C THR A 101 1.85 -11.16 17.05
N ALA A 102 2.78 -10.96 17.99
CA ALA A 102 2.53 -11.23 19.42
C ALA A 102 1.38 -10.37 19.96
N PHE A 103 1.34 -9.09 19.61
CA PHE A 103 0.23 -8.20 19.91
C PHE A 103 -1.09 -8.68 19.28
N ALA A 104 -1.08 -9.03 17.99
CA ALA A 104 -2.26 -9.52 17.29
C ALA A 104 -2.87 -10.75 17.99
N LYS A 105 -2.03 -11.69 18.45
CA LYS A 105 -2.50 -12.86 19.22
C LYS A 105 -3.19 -12.47 20.52
N GLN A 106 -2.69 -11.47 21.23
CA GLN A 106 -3.35 -10.95 22.45
C GLN A 106 -4.70 -10.31 22.13
N MET A 107 -4.85 -9.73 20.94
CA MET A 107 -6.11 -9.17 20.43
C MET A 107 -7.05 -10.23 19.84
N GLY A 108 -6.70 -11.52 19.91
CA GLY A 108 -7.55 -12.62 19.48
C GLY A 108 -7.35 -13.08 18.04
N PHE A 109 -6.38 -12.54 17.30
CA PHE A 109 -6.07 -13.01 15.96
C PHE A 109 -5.34 -14.36 15.99
N ARG A 110 -5.65 -15.22 15.00
CA ARG A 110 -5.02 -16.53 14.85
C ARG A 110 -3.70 -16.39 14.11
N GLU A 111 -2.65 -16.98 14.68
CA GLU A 111 -1.37 -17.14 14.00
C GLU A 111 -1.45 -18.30 12.99
N GLU A 112 -1.21 -17.99 11.72
CA GLU A 112 -1.25 -18.95 10.61
C GLU A 112 -0.27 -18.57 9.48
N SER A 113 0.13 -19.55 8.67
CA SER A 113 1.04 -19.29 7.55
C SER A 113 0.40 -18.32 6.55
N LEU A 114 1.18 -17.32 6.14
CA LEU A 114 0.83 -16.46 5.00
C LEU A 114 1.28 -17.06 3.66
N SER A 115 2.12 -18.08 3.66
CA SER A 115 2.58 -18.72 2.43
C SER A 115 1.53 -19.68 1.87
N THR A 116 1.45 -19.74 0.54
CA THR A 116 0.64 -20.70 -0.23
C THR A 116 1.53 -21.54 -1.13
N ASN A 117 0.98 -22.58 -1.76
CA ASN A 117 1.70 -23.31 -2.81
C ASN A 117 2.12 -22.36 -3.94
N HIS A 118 1.26 -21.42 -4.31
CA HIS A 118 1.56 -20.41 -5.33
C HIS A 118 2.75 -19.52 -4.95
N SER A 119 2.79 -18.97 -3.73
CA SER A 119 3.92 -18.13 -3.30
C SER A 119 5.22 -18.93 -3.20
N THR A 120 5.13 -20.20 -2.79
CA THR A 120 6.27 -21.11 -2.70
C THR A 120 6.85 -21.44 -4.07
N GLU A 121 6.01 -21.79 -5.05
CA GLU A 121 6.42 -22.04 -6.43
C GLU A 121 7.00 -20.79 -7.08
N MET A 122 6.39 -19.63 -6.84
CA MET A 122 6.86 -18.34 -7.33
C MET A 122 8.29 -18.05 -6.83
N TRP A 123 8.55 -18.27 -5.54
CA TRP A 123 9.87 -18.10 -4.94
C TRP A 123 10.89 -19.13 -5.43
N GLN A 124 10.50 -20.39 -5.58
CA GLN A 124 11.38 -21.44 -6.12
C GLN A 124 11.84 -21.12 -7.53
N LYS A 125 10.93 -20.74 -8.42
CA LYS A 125 11.26 -20.32 -9.79
C LYS A 125 12.21 -19.12 -9.81
N TRP A 126 12.00 -18.15 -8.92
CA TRP A 126 12.89 -16.99 -8.80
C TRP A 126 14.31 -17.37 -8.37
N LYS A 127 14.44 -18.32 -7.42
CA LYS A 127 15.75 -18.87 -7.03
C LYS A 127 16.42 -19.65 -8.16
N GLU A 128 15.66 -20.45 -8.90
CA GLU A 128 16.17 -21.16 -10.10
C GLU A 128 16.67 -20.16 -11.15
N SER A 129 16.03 -19.01 -11.28
CA SER A 129 16.48 -17.88 -12.12
C SER A 129 17.56 -17.00 -11.47
N GLN A 130 18.43 -17.58 -10.63
CA GLN A 130 19.55 -16.88 -9.99
C GLN A 130 19.14 -15.64 -9.19
N CYS A 131 17.95 -15.68 -8.57
CA CYS A 131 17.42 -14.62 -7.75
C CYS A 131 17.27 -13.28 -8.49
N GLN A 132 16.84 -13.31 -9.76
CA GLN A 132 16.66 -12.12 -10.58
C GLN A 132 15.19 -11.85 -10.95
N PRO A 133 14.76 -10.57 -10.95
CA PRO A 133 15.47 -9.41 -10.41
C PRO A 133 15.50 -9.43 -8.87
N ASN A 134 16.48 -8.74 -8.25
CA ASN A 134 16.51 -8.49 -6.79
C ASN A 134 16.81 -7.01 -6.45
N PHE A 135 16.90 -6.73 -5.16
CA PHE A 135 17.01 -5.37 -4.60
C PHE A 135 18.43 -5.03 -4.09
N TRP A 136 19.37 -5.99 -4.13
CA TRP A 136 20.73 -5.78 -3.67
C TRP A 136 21.52 -4.93 -4.67
N LYS A 137 22.43 -4.09 -4.15
CA LYS A 137 23.29 -3.22 -4.96
C LYS A 137 24.62 -3.01 -4.27
N SER A 138 25.68 -2.78 -5.06
CA SER A 138 27.03 -2.51 -4.54
C SER A 138 27.55 -3.61 -3.60
N CYS A 139 27.30 -4.87 -3.97
CA CYS A 139 27.73 -6.05 -3.22
C CYS A 139 28.58 -7.00 -4.06
N THR A 140 29.33 -7.87 -3.39
CA THR A 140 29.97 -9.05 -3.97
C THR A 140 29.44 -10.34 -3.29
N PRO A 141 29.14 -11.41 -4.05
CA PRO A 141 29.19 -11.52 -5.50
C PRO A 141 28.20 -10.58 -6.21
N ASP A 142 28.38 -10.35 -7.51
CA ASP A 142 27.57 -9.41 -8.31
C ASP A 142 26.06 -9.72 -8.14
N PRO A 143 25.25 -8.80 -7.57
CA PRO A 143 23.85 -9.05 -7.29
C PRO A 143 23.00 -9.24 -8.55
N ASN A 144 23.47 -8.89 -9.75
CA ASN A 144 22.73 -9.17 -10.98
C ASN A 144 22.93 -10.61 -11.50
N LYS A 145 23.77 -11.41 -10.83
CA LYS A 145 24.19 -12.75 -11.31
C LYS A 145 24.18 -13.84 -10.24
N SER A 146 23.86 -13.48 -8.99
CA SER A 146 23.97 -14.39 -7.85
C SER A 146 22.78 -14.20 -6.91
N CYS A 147 22.59 -15.16 -6.01
CA CYS A 147 21.67 -15.08 -4.88
C CYS A 147 22.37 -14.64 -3.58
N GLY A 148 23.65 -14.26 -3.65
CA GLY A 148 24.48 -14.04 -2.47
C GLY A 148 24.99 -15.35 -1.84
N PRO A 149 25.32 -15.36 -0.53
CA PRO A 149 25.22 -14.25 0.41
C PRO A 149 26.07 -13.05 -0.01
N TYR A 150 25.57 -11.86 0.24
CA TYR A 150 26.19 -10.62 -0.20
C TYR A 150 27.09 -10.02 0.87
N THR A 151 28.22 -9.47 0.43
CA THR A 151 29.08 -8.61 1.25
C THR A 151 29.22 -7.25 0.58
N PRO A 152 29.26 -6.15 1.35
CA PRO A 152 29.35 -4.81 0.78
C PRO A 152 30.70 -4.61 0.07
N LEU A 153 30.67 -3.92 -1.07
CA LEU A 153 31.90 -3.44 -1.71
C LEU A 153 32.52 -2.32 -0.86
N THR A 154 33.86 -2.33 -0.73
CA THR A 154 34.62 -1.31 0.02
C THR A 154 34.49 0.10 -0.53
N VAL A 155 34.17 0.24 -1.82
CA VAL A 155 33.83 1.51 -2.45
C VAL A 155 32.44 1.36 -3.06
N PRO A 156 31.43 2.15 -2.63
CA PRO A 156 30.13 2.17 -3.28
C PRO A 156 30.32 2.62 -4.73
N GLN A 157 30.11 1.73 -5.69
CA GLN A 157 30.02 2.17 -7.07
C GLN A 157 28.84 3.14 -7.15
N HIS A 158 29.04 4.32 -7.74
CA HIS A 158 27.91 5.15 -8.18
C HIS A 158 27.12 4.29 -9.15
N ALA A 159 26.04 3.70 -8.65
CA ALA A 159 25.31 2.66 -9.35
C ALA A 159 24.94 3.21 -10.73
N ALA A 160 25.30 2.47 -11.78
CA ALA A 160 24.65 2.63 -13.06
C ALA A 160 23.13 2.67 -12.79
N PRO A 161 22.37 3.53 -13.49
CA PRO A 161 20.92 3.62 -13.29
C PRO A 161 20.36 2.21 -13.34
N MET A 162 19.67 1.82 -12.26
CA MET A 162 19.07 0.49 -12.18
C MET A 162 18.25 0.29 -13.45
N LEU A 163 18.42 -0.87 -14.10
CA LEU A 163 17.55 -1.26 -15.19
C LEU A 163 16.10 -0.98 -14.75
N PRO A 164 15.27 -0.36 -15.61
CA PRO A 164 13.90 -0.02 -15.26
C PRO A 164 13.23 -1.30 -14.77
N ARG A 165 12.97 -1.34 -13.47
CA ARG A 165 12.28 -2.49 -12.88
C ARG A 165 10.86 -2.39 -13.39
N ASN A 166 10.44 -3.39 -14.16
CA ASN A 166 9.06 -3.46 -14.64
C ASN A 166 8.14 -3.70 -13.43
N PHE A 167 7.80 -2.63 -12.72
CA PHE A 167 6.63 -2.56 -11.84
C PHE A 167 5.40 -2.47 -12.73
N GLY A 168 5.07 -3.59 -13.39
CA GLY A 168 3.85 -3.73 -14.17
C GLY A 168 2.63 -3.96 -13.29
N ARG A 169 1.46 -4.17 -13.92
CA ARG A 169 0.15 -4.37 -13.27
C ARG A 169 0.16 -5.39 -12.11
N PHE A 170 1.03 -6.41 -12.17
CA PHE A 170 1.12 -7.50 -11.18
C PHE A 170 2.19 -7.29 -10.08
N ASN A 171 2.70 -6.06 -9.94
CA ASN A 171 3.63 -5.66 -8.87
C ASN A 171 3.11 -4.43 -8.08
N HIS A 172 1.86 -4.00 -8.33
CA HIS A 172 1.18 -2.97 -7.55
C HIS A 172 0.47 -3.61 -6.36
N ASP A 173 1.27 -4.11 -5.42
CA ASP A 173 0.85 -5.00 -4.34
C ASP A 173 0.17 -4.26 -3.18
N THR A 174 -0.71 -3.30 -3.49
CA THR A 174 -1.33 -2.42 -2.49
C THR A 174 -2.77 -2.08 -2.82
N ILE A 175 -3.68 -2.37 -1.89
CA ILE A 175 -4.99 -1.73 -1.82
C ILE A 175 -4.86 -0.48 -0.99
N SER A 176 -5.54 0.57 -1.43
CA SER A 176 -5.61 1.86 -0.76
C SER A 176 -7.03 2.34 -0.93
N MET A 177 -7.64 2.83 0.15
CA MET A 177 -9.05 3.20 0.18
C MET A 177 -9.25 4.50 0.95
N ILE A 178 -10.17 5.33 0.45
CA ILE A 178 -10.68 6.51 1.13
C ILE A 178 -12.17 6.29 1.32
N ILE A 179 -12.66 6.55 2.53
CA ILE A 179 -14.08 6.55 2.85
C ILE A 179 -14.46 7.95 3.32
N VAL A 180 -15.53 8.47 2.71
CA VAL A 180 -16.23 9.68 3.14
C VAL A 180 -17.65 9.26 3.47
N ASP A 181 -18.07 9.37 4.73
CA ASP A 181 -19.42 9.01 5.14
C ASP A 181 -20.42 10.17 4.99
N SER A 182 -21.70 9.90 5.25
CA SER A 182 -22.78 10.89 5.16
C SER A 182 -22.70 12.03 6.18
N ASN A 183 -21.94 11.84 7.26
CA ASN A 183 -21.71 12.85 8.29
C ASN A 183 -20.50 13.73 7.95
N GLY A 184 -19.78 13.42 6.87
CA GLY A 184 -18.57 14.10 6.44
C GLY A 184 -17.30 13.54 7.06
N SER A 185 -17.36 12.46 7.84
CA SER A 185 -16.18 11.82 8.43
C SER A 185 -15.31 11.24 7.32
N VAL A 186 -14.01 11.52 7.36
CA VAL A 186 -13.05 11.04 6.36
C VAL A 186 -12.05 10.09 7.01
N VAL A 187 -11.97 8.87 6.50
CA VAL A 187 -10.94 7.90 6.90
C VAL A 187 -10.21 7.37 5.68
N ALA A 188 -8.97 6.95 5.88
CA ALA A 188 -8.18 6.35 4.82
C ALA A 188 -7.34 5.19 5.35
N GLY A 189 -6.98 4.28 4.46
CA GLY A 189 -6.16 3.14 4.82
C GLY A 189 -5.54 2.44 3.63
N THR A 190 -4.58 1.57 3.95
CA THR A 190 -3.90 0.74 2.97
C THR A 190 -3.63 -0.64 3.53
N SER A 191 -3.51 -1.63 2.65
CA SER A 191 -2.92 -2.94 2.95
C SER A 191 -2.06 -3.40 1.78
N SER A 192 -0.94 -4.06 2.07
CA SER A 192 0.07 -4.40 1.07
C SER A 192 0.93 -5.59 1.46
N ASN A 193 1.37 -6.38 0.48
CA ASN A 193 2.46 -7.35 0.66
C ASN A 193 3.84 -6.71 0.52
N GLY A 194 3.90 -5.47 0.06
CA GLY A 194 5.13 -4.83 -0.41
C GLY A 194 5.67 -5.49 -1.68
N ALA A 195 6.89 -5.12 -2.05
CA ALA A 195 7.48 -5.57 -3.30
C ALA A 195 7.82 -7.08 -3.28
N LYS A 196 7.48 -7.78 -4.37
CA LYS A 196 7.87 -9.17 -4.63
C LYS A 196 9.39 -9.36 -4.55
N PHE A 197 9.83 -10.36 -3.80
CA PHE A 197 11.24 -10.69 -3.52
C PHE A 197 12.02 -9.56 -2.86
N LYS A 198 11.34 -8.71 -2.08
CA LYS A 198 11.98 -7.71 -1.23
C LYS A 198 13.00 -8.34 -0.29
N ILE A 199 13.98 -7.54 0.13
CA ILE A 199 14.89 -7.93 1.21
C ILE A 199 14.06 -8.12 2.49
N PRO A 200 14.28 -9.19 3.28
CA PRO A 200 13.56 -9.44 4.51
C PRO A 200 13.61 -8.23 5.45
N GLY A 201 12.45 -7.85 5.97
CA GLY A 201 12.31 -6.64 6.79
C GLY A 201 12.12 -5.33 6.01
N ARG A 202 12.12 -5.33 4.67
CA ARG A 202 11.74 -4.15 3.89
C ARG A 202 10.28 -3.78 4.14
N ILE A 203 10.07 -2.52 4.50
CA ILE A 203 8.76 -1.90 4.72
C ILE A 203 8.52 -0.87 3.61
N GLY A 204 7.33 -0.88 3.02
CA GLY A 204 6.93 0.05 1.96
C GLY A 204 6.37 1.38 2.46
N ASP A 205 5.67 2.09 1.57
CA ASP A 205 4.92 3.31 1.88
C ASP A 205 3.58 3.02 2.56
N ALA A 206 2.95 1.88 2.27
CA ALA A 206 1.64 1.49 2.79
C ALA A 206 1.46 1.72 4.31
N PRO A 207 2.32 1.19 5.21
CA PRO A 207 2.09 1.34 6.64
C PRO A 207 2.48 2.73 7.16
N LEU A 208 3.00 3.62 6.32
CA LEU A 208 3.55 4.90 6.74
C LEU A 208 2.51 6.03 6.55
N PRO A 209 2.06 6.66 7.65
CA PRO A 209 1.13 7.79 7.56
C PRO A 209 1.77 8.95 6.82
N GLY A 210 1.01 9.56 5.92
CA GLY A 210 1.49 10.61 5.04
C GLY A 210 2.19 10.10 3.78
N ALA A 211 2.61 8.84 3.73
CA ALA A 211 3.07 8.19 2.51
C ALA A 211 1.93 7.37 1.88
N GLY A 212 1.59 6.20 2.44
CA GLY A 212 0.59 5.29 1.90
C GLY A 212 -0.84 5.84 1.98
N ALA A 213 -1.21 6.43 3.11
CA ALA A 213 -2.50 7.10 3.32
C ALA A 213 -2.38 8.30 4.28
N TYR A 214 -3.28 9.26 4.12
CA TYR A 214 -3.47 10.35 5.07
C TYR A 214 -4.91 10.89 4.95
N ALA A 215 -5.52 11.22 6.09
CA ALA A 215 -6.88 11.76 6.16
C ALA A 215 -6.95 12.89 7.19
N ASP A 216 -7.76 13.90 6.88
CA ASP A 216 -8.14 15.00 7.76
C ASP A 216 -9.57 15.40 7.37
N THR A 217 -10.53 15.21 8.27
CA THR A 217 -11.96 15.46 7.99
C THR A 217 -12.24 16.91 7.61
N THR A 218 -11.40 17.86 8.03
CA THR A 218 -11.56 19.28 7.66
C THR A 218 -11.16 19.57 6.21
N VAL A 219 -10.50 18.62 5.54
CA VAL A 219 -9.96 18.77 4.17
C VAL A 219 -10.44 17.64 3.25
N GLY A 220 -10.05 16.41 3.57
CA GLY A 220 -10.15 15.24 2.72
C GLY A 220 -9.06 14.22 3.03
N ALA A 221 -8.84 13.30 2.10
CA ALA A 221 -7.83 12.27 2.21
C ALA A 221 -7.11 12.03 0.88
N ALA A 222 -5.93 11.43 0.98
CA ALA A 222 -5.18 10.93 -0.15
C ALA A 222 -4.55 9.59 0.16
N VAL A 223 -4.33 8.81 -0.89
CA VAL A 223 -3.73 7.48 -0.82
C VAL A 223 -2.79 7.24 -2.00
N ALA A 224 -1.80 6.38 -1.80
CA ALA A 224 -0.78 6.03 -2.77
C ALA A 224 -0.69 4.52 -3.04
N THR A 225 -0.08 4.17 -4.17
CA THR A 225 0.34 2.81 -4.54
C THR A 225 1.48 2.88 -5.56
N GLY A 226 2.36 1.89 -5.60
CA GLY A 226 3.44 1.78 -6.58
C GLY A 226 4.79 1.48 -5.96
N ASP A 227 5.85 2.11 -6.47
CA ASP A 227 7.20 2.03 -5.92
C ASP A 227 7.26 2.69 -4.54
N GLY A 228 6.98 1.91 -3.50
CA GLY A 228 6.91 2.40 -2.13
C GLY A 228 8.19 3.07 -1.63
N ASP A 229 9.36 2.65 -2.13
CA ASP A 229 10.66 3.24 -1.77
C ASP A 229 10.86 4.63 -2.38
N VAL A 230 10.27 4.89 -3.56
CA VAL A 230 10.21 6.23 -4.15
C VAL A 230 9.10 7.04 -3.49
N MET A 231 7.90 6.49 -3.35
CA MET A 231 6.73 7.18 -2.79
C MET A 231 7.02 7.75 -1.40
N MET A 232 7.59 6.96 -0.48
CA MET A 232 7.85 7.43 0.89
C MET A 232 8.82 8.62 0.96
N ARG A 233 9.67 8.85 -0.05
CA ARG A 233 10.58 10.01 -0.10
C ARG A 233 9.86 11.34 -0.32
N PHE A 234 8.62 11.29 -0.80
CA PHE A 234 7.82 12.47 -1.13
C PHE A 234 6.59 12.63 -0.24
N LEU A 235 6.34 11.68 0.68
CA LEU A 235 5.18 11.68 1.57
C LEU A 235 3.88 12.09 0.85
N PRO A 236 3.47 11.33 -0.19
CA PRO A 236 2.53 11.86 -1.16
C PRO A 236 1.14 12.13 -0.60
N SER A 237 0.64 11.24 0.25
CA SER A 237 -0.70 11.37 0.79
C SER A 237 -0.84 12.62 1.67
N SER A 238 0.12 12.86 2.58
CA SER A 238 0.12 14.09 3.39
C SER A 238 0.31 15.33 2.52
N THR A 239 1.26 15.30 1.57
CA THR A 239 1.53 16.42 0.67
C THR A 239 0.31 16.81 -0.16
N ILE A 240 -0.47 15.83 -0.63
CA ILE A 240 -1.70 16.10 -1.38
C ILE A 240 -2.77 16.71 -0.47
N VAL A 241 -2.97 16.17 0.73
CA VAL A 241 -3.90 16.74 1.71
C VAL A 241 -3.51 18.19 2.04
N GLU A 242 -2.22 18.50 2.21
CA GLU A 242 -1.76 19.88 2.38
C GLU A 242 -2.03 20.77 1.16
N MET A 243 -1.86 20.26 -0.05
CA MET A 243 -2.21 21.02 -1.27
C MET A 243 -3.71 21.32 -1.31
N MET A 244 -4.56 20.35 -0.98
CA MET A 244 -6.01 20.53 -0.91
C MET A 244 -6.39 21.51 0.20
N ARG A 245 -5.73 21.44 1.36
CA ARG A 245 -5.91 22.42 2.45
C ARG A 245 -5.62 23.85 2.01
N ASN A 246 -4.67 24.02 1.09
CA ASN A 246 -4.32 25.30 0.48
C ASN A 246 -5.17 25.64 -0.76
N GLY A 247 -6.31 24.97 -0.97
CA GLY A 247 -7.30 25.30 -1.99
C GLY A 247 -7.10 24.62 -3.35
N ALA A 248 -6.16 23.68 -3.48
CA ALA A 248 -6.02 22.92 -4.73
C ALA A 248 -7.16 21.90 -4.89
N HIS A 249 -7.75 21.81 -6.09
CA HIS A 249 -8.66 20.71 -6.41
C HIS A 249 -7.92 19.35 -6.36
N PRO A 250 -8.53 18.24 -5.91
CA PRO A 250 -7.84 16.93 -5.79
C PRO A 250 -7.09 16.50 -7.05
N GLN A 251 -7.72 16.66 -8.22
CA GLN A 251 -7.11 16.33 -9.52
C GLN A 251 -5.87 17.18 -9.84
N GLU A 252 -5.85 18.45 -9.44
CA GLU A 252 -4.67 19.31 -9.60
C GLU A 252 -3.54 18.83 -8.69
N ALA A 253 -3.85 18.55 -7.43
CA ALA A 253 -2.89 18.15 -6.42
C ALA A 253 -2.16 16.84 -6.80
N VAL A 254 -2.91 15.80 -7.19
CA VAL A 254 -2.32 14.51 -7.62
C VAL A 254 -1.46 14.66 -8.88
N ASN A 255 -1.89 15.47 -9.86
CA ASN A 255 -1.13 15.73 -11.09
C ASN A 255 0.19 16.46 -10.80
N LYS A 256 0.13 17.49 -9.95
CA LYS A 256 1.30 18.28 -9.56
C LYS A 256 2.32 17.41 -8.85
N LEU A 257 1.86 16.52 -7.96
CA LEU A 257 2.76 15.67 -7.21
C LEU A 257 3.37 14.53 -8.04
N ILE A 258 2.60 13.84 -8.88
CA ILE A 258 3.15 12.82 -9.80
C ILE A 258 4.26 13.43 -10.67
N LYS A 259 4.05 14.61 -11.25
CA LYS A 259 5.07 15.33 -12.04
C LYS A 259 6.29 15.72 -11.21
N ARG A 260 6.10 16.07 -9.93
CA ARG A 260 7.21 16.37 -9.02
C ARG A 260 8.06 15.13 -8.76
N ILE A 261 7.44 13.96 -8.56
CA ILE A 261 8.16 12.70 -8.35
C ILE A 261 8.91 12.29 -9.62
N SER A 262 8.26 12.34 -10.79
CA SER A 262 8.86 11.95 -12.08
C SER A 262 10.08 12.78 -12.45
N LYS A 263 10.15 14.05 -12.02
CA LYS A 263 11.34 14.90 -12.20
C LYS A 263 12.61 14.31 -11.57
N TYR A 264 12.48 13.61 -10.45
CA TYR A 264 13.61 13.00 -9.75
C TYR A 264 13.77 11.51 -10.09
N TYR A 265 12.66 10.82 -10.35
CA TYR A 265 12.64 9.39 -10.64
C TYR A 265 11.84 9.12 -11.91
N PRO A 266 12.36 9.41 -13.11
CA PRO A 266 11.59 9.34 -14.37
C PRO A 266 11.17 7.93 -14.79
N SER A 267 11.66 6.90 -14.11
CA SER A 267 11.32 5.50 -14.35
C SER A 267 10.44 4.88 -13.26
N PHE A 268 10.01 5.65 -12.25
CA PHE A 268 9.17 5.09 -11.18
C PHE A 268 7.79 4.72 -11.71
N SER A 269 7.14 3.77 -11.06
CA SER A 269 5.75 3.40 -11.33
C SER A 269 4.91 3.67 -10.11
N GLY A 270 3.73 4.25 -10.29
CA GLY A 270 2.78 4.41 -9.20
C GLY A 270 1.61 5.33 -9.53
N ALA A 271 0.68 5.39 -8.58
CA ALA A 271 -0.55 6.16 -8.70
C ALA A 271 -0.95 6.77 -7.36
N LEU A 272 -1.64 7.90 -7.46
CA LEU A 272 -2.15 8.69 -6.35
C LEU A 272 -3.65 8.92 -6.58
N ILE A 273 -4.43 8.80 -5.52
CA ILE A 273 -5.85 9.17 -5.49
C ILE A 273 -6.07 10.12 -4.32
N ALA A 274 -6.91 11.12 -4.51
CA ALA A 274 -7.36 12.01 -3.44
C ALA A 274 -8.84 12.32 -3.56
N ALA A 275 -9.47 12.58 -2.43
CA ALA A 275 -10.86 13.02 -2.35
C ALA A 275 -11.04 14.06 -1.23
N THR A 276 -11.90 15.04 -1.45
CA THR A 276 -12.35 15.97 -0.42
C THR A 276 -13.51 15.39 0.37
N LYS A 277 -13.80 15.96 1.54
CA LYS A 277 -15.00 15.62 2.33
C LYS A 277 -16.33 15.85 1.57
N ASP A 278 -16.31 16.71 0.55
CA ASP A 278 -17.50 17.04 -0.24
C ASP A 278 -17.66 16.11 -1.45
N GLY A 279 -16.77 15.12 -1.61
CA GLY A 279 -16.85 14.09 -2.64
C GLY A 279 -16.22 14.48 -3.98
N GLU A 280 -15.52 15.61 -4.08
CA GLU A 280 -14.63 15.87 -5.21
C GLU A 280 -13.43 14.92 -5.13
N TYR A 281 -12.98 14.39 -6.26
CA TYR A 281 -11.84 13.45 -6.28
C TYR A 281 -10.97 13.64 -7.52
N GLY A 282 -9.77 13.05 -7.45
CA GLY A 282 -8.82 13.05 -8.55
C GLY A 282 -7.86 11.89 -8.47
N ALA A 283 -7.36 11.46 -9.62
CA ALA A 283 -6.36 10.40 -9.72
C ALA A 283 -5.28 10.76 -10.75
N ALA A 284 -4.04 10.36 -10.47
CA ALA A 284 -2.93 10.48 -11.42
C ALA A 284 -1.99 9.29 -11.26
N CYS A 285 -1.29 8.93 -12.34
CA CYS A 285 -0.34 7.83 -12.35
C CYS A 285 0.84 8.11 -13.27
N HIS A 286 1.91 7.34 -13.11
CA HIS A 286 3.12 7.37 -13.92
C HIS A 286 3.70 5.96 -14.02
N GLY A 287 4.43 5.66 -15.11
CA GLY A 287 5.17 4.40 -15.27
C GLY A 287 4.34 3.18 -15.71
N ILE A 288 3.03 3.34 -15.95
CA ILE A 288 2.13 2.34 -16.56
C ILE A 288 1.28 3.03 -17.65
N SER A 289 0.55 2.27 -18.49
CA SER A 289 -0.25 2.87 -19.58
C SER A 289 -1.49 3.62 -19.06
N THR A 290 -2.19 2.99 -18.12
CA THR A 290 -3.44 3.46 -17.55
C THR A 290 -3.56 2.96 -16.11
N PHE A 291 -4.24 3.73 -15.28
CA PHE A 291 -4.53 3.36 -13.89
C PHE A 291 -6.03 3.32 -13.66
N PRO A 292 -6.61 2.12 -13.53
CA PRO A 292 -8.01 1.93 -13.12
C PRO A 292 -8.24 2.08 -11.62
N PHE A 293 -9.39 2.64 -11.23
CA PHE A 293 -9.83 2.81 -9.83
C PHE A 293 -11.37 2.81 -9.73
N SER A 294 -11.94 2.22 -8.68
CA SER A 294 -13.40 2.12 -8.42
C SER A 294 -13.96 3.23 -7.52
N VAL A 295 -15.02 3.93 -7.93
CA VAL A 295 -15.73 4.89 -7.07
C VAL A 295 -17.14 4.38 -6.79
N ALA A 296 -17.50 4.29 -5.51
CA ALA A 296 -18.87 4.03 -5.08
C ALA A 296 -19.56 5.35 -4.71
N TYR A 297 -20.68 5.66 -5.35
CA TYR A 297 -21.48 6.84 -5.04
C TYR A 297 -22.95 6.61 -5.44
N LYS A 298 -23.88 7.06 -4.58
CA LYS A 298 -25.34 6.97 -4.79
C LYS A 298 -25.83 5.56 -5.18
N GLY A 299 -25.26 4.51 -4.58
CA GLY A 299 -25.69 3.13 -4.84
C GLY A 299 -25.17 2.54 -6.16
N SER A 300 -24.24 3.20 -6.83
CA SER A 300 -23.54 2.68 -8.01
C SER A 300 -22.04 2.61 -7.76
N VAL A 301 -21.40 1.53 -8.24
CA VAL A 301 -19.94 1.42 -8.29
C VAL A 301 -19.51 1.57 -9.74
N GLN A 302 -18.59 2.49 -9.99
CA GLN A 302 -18.05 2.77 -11.32
C GLN A 302 -16.56 2.55 -11.33
N VAL A 303 -16.05 1.84 -12.34
CA VAL A 303 -14.61 1.76 -12.58
C VAL A 303 -14.23 2.90 -13.51
N LEU A 304 -13.43 3.83 -12.98
CA LEU A 304 -12.83 4.91 -13.73
C LEU A 304 -11.40 4.52 -14.12
N THR A 305 -10.86 5.14 -15.18
CA THR A 305 -9.49 4.89 -15.63
C THR A 305 -8.85 6.20 -16.06
N VAL A 306 -7.67 6.49 -15.53
CA VAL A 306 -6.85 7.62 -15.96
C VAL A 306 -5.70 7.15 -16.83
N LYS A 307 -5.35 7.97 -17.84
CA LYS A 307 -4.13 7.79 -18.61
C LYS A 307 -2.95 8.32 -17.79
N CYS A 308 -1.86 7.56 -17.71
CA CYS A 308 -0.71 8.00 -16.94
C CYS A 308 0.10 9.08 -17.68
N ILE A 309 0.72 9.93 -16.86
CA ILE A 309 1.57 11.05 -17.25
C ILE A 309 2.96 10.53 -17.61
#